data_AF-A0A6B2X058-F1
#
_entry.id   AF-A0A6B2X058-F1
#
_cell.length_a   1.000
_cell.length_b   1.000
_cell.length_c   1.000
_cell.angle_alpha   90.00
_cell.angle_beta   90.00
_cell.angle_gamma   90.00
#
_symmetry.space_group_name_H-M   'P 1'
#
loop_
_entity.id
_entity.type
_entity.pdbx_description
1 polymer ?
#
loop_
_entity_poly.entity_id
_entity_poly.type
_entity_poly.pdbx_seq_one_letter_code
_entity_poly.pdbx_strand_id
1 'polypeptide(L)'
;MSRLLGPLELVGDRWVIGDPKRGKGSCVVLTRAGMEHHERGVPEALSTVAWSDVIALTVKAASRTWQTSRTGGVVNALGGYHTEAGPEACAVGAHLPFPRGGWKVIYSHHRRAYTYQHMFLLGDLFKKAAEAEAAHLLGDPDWLATAVAELAPTPVWVPLPGRRVTAFLASNGAG
;
A
#
# COMPACT_ATOMS: atom_id res chain seq x y z
N MET A 1 14.59 -13.15 5.79
CA MET A 1 13.34 -12.48 6.22
C MET A 1 12.72 -11.79 5.01
N SER A 2 11.40 -11.91 4.81
CA SER A 2 10.72 -11.27 3.68
C SER A 2 10.85 -9.76 3.77
N ARG A 3 11.16 -9.09 2.65
CA ARG A 3 11.26 -7.63 2.56
C ARG A 3 10.10 -7.01 1.77
N LEU A 4 9.04 -7.79 1.57
CA LEU A 4 7.89 -7.38 0.78
C LEU A 4 6.59 -7.91 1.37
N LEU A 5 5.53 -7.11 1.17
CA LEU A 5 4.14 -7.46 1.40
C LEU A 5 3.33 -6.87 0.24
N GLY A 6 3.20 -7.64 -0.84
CA GLY A 6 2.46 -7.19 -2.02
C GLY A 6 3.20 -6.05 -2.71
N PRO A 7 2.60 -4.86 -2.89
CA PRO A 7 3.25 -3.70 -3.48
C PRO A 7 4.18 -2.95 -2.51
N LEU A 8 4.17 -3.27 -1.21
CA LEU A 8 5.10 -2.70 -0.23
C LEU A 8 6.44 -3.45 -0.28
N GLU A 9 7.55 -2.72 -0.39
CA GLU A 9 8.90 -3.27 -0.28
C GLU A 9 9.90 -2.29 0.34
N LEU A 10 10.97 -2.83 0.93
CA LEU A 10 12.10 -2.04 1.43
C LEU A 10 13.08 -1.78 0.28
N VAL A 11 13.20 -0.51 -0.13
CA VAL A 11 14.14 -0.05 -1.17
C VAL A 11 15.23 0.80 -0.54
N GLY A 12 16.43 0.23 -0.42
CA GLY A 12 17.49 0.83 0.39
C GLY A 12 17.10 0.77 1.86
N ASP A 13 16.90 1.93 2.47
CA ASP A 13 16.48 2.15 3.86
C ASP A 13 15.05 2.68 3.99
N ARG A 14 14.31 2.78 2.87
CA ARG A 14 12.96 3.36 2.83
C ARG A 14 11.92 2.33 2.43
N TRP A 15 10.79 2.34 3.13
CA TRP A 15 9.63 1.55 2.77
C TRP A 15 8.84 2.27 1.67
N VAL A 16 8.56 1.53 0.59
CA VAL A 16 7.98 2.08 -0.63
C VAL A 16 6.80 1.23 -1.10
N ILE A 17 5.71 1.88 -1.50
CA ILE A 17 4.60 1.26 -2.23
C ILE A 17 4.74 1.59 -3.71
N GLY A 18 4.83 0.55 -4.53
CA GLY A 18 5.03 0.65 -5.97
C GLY A 18 6.51 0.61 -6.39
N ASP A 19 6.74 0.59 -7.70
CA ASP A 19 8.04 0.37 -8.31
C ASP A 19 8.68 1.69 -8.78
N PRO A 20 9.61 2.28 -8.00
CA PRO A 20 10.28 3.53 -8.37
C PRO A 20 11.21 3.38 -9.59
N LYS A 21 11.59 2.16 -9.97
CA LYS A 21 12.57 1.92 -11.04
C LYS A 21 11.90 1.79 -12.41
N ARG A 22 10.59 1.56 -12.46
CA ARG A 22 9.87 1.22 -13.69
C ARG A 22 9.45 2.44 -14.50
N GLY A 23 10.10 2.69 -15.65
CA GLY A 23 9.70 3.76 -16.57
C GLY A 23 9.73 5.14 -15.88
N LYS A 24 8.66 5.92 -16.02
CA LYS A 24 8.36 7.10 -15.17
C LYS A 24 7.83 6.63 -13.79
N GLY A 25 8.62 5.84 -13.07
CA GLY A 25 8.15 5.11 -11.89
C GLY A 25 7.56 6.05 -10.85
N SER A 26 6.27 5.88 -10.56
CA SER A 26 5.55 6.60 -9.50
C SER A 26 5.44 5.69 -8.28
N CYS A 27 5.74 6.20 -7.09
CA CYS A 27 5.69 5.43 -5.85
C CYS A 27 5.32 6.30 -4.65
N VAL A 28 4.92 5.65 -3.56
CA VAL A 28 4.70 6.30 -2.27
C VAL A 28 5.78 5.84 -1.30
N VAL A 29 6.52 6.79 -0.74
CA VAL A 29 7.51 6.54 0.31
C VAL A 29 6.87 6.79 1.67
N LEU A 30 7.04 5.85 2.58
CA LEU A 30 6.57 5.96 3.97
C LEU A 30 7.71 6.51 4.82
N THR A 31 7.53 7.72 5.35
CA THR A 31 8.50 8.39 6.20
C THR A 31 7.95 8.57 7.60
N ARG A 32 8.79 8.91 8.57
CA ARG A 32 8.33 9.22 9.93
C ARG A 32 7.34 10.39 9.98
N ALA A 33 7.44 11.33 9.04
CA ALA A 33 6.56 12.49 9.00
C ALA A 33 5.21 12.18 8.31
N GLY A 34 5.20 11.26 7.35
CA GLY A 34 4.02 11.04 6.54
C GLY A 34 4.23 10.12 5.34
N MET A 35 3.36 10.27 4.36
CA MET A 35 3.48 9.66 3.04
C MET A 35 3.95 10.70 2.03
N GLU A 36 4.89 10.32 1.18
CA GLU A 36 5.42 11.18 0.12
C GLU A 36 5.23 10.52 -1.24
N HIS A 37 4.66 11.25 -2.20
CA HIS A 37 4.60 10.83 -3.60
C HIS A 37 5.89 11.19 -4.30
N HIS A 38 6.53 10.19 -4.92
CA HIS A 38 7.76 10.37 -5.68
C HIS A 38 7.60 9.85 -7.10
N GLU A 39 8.21 10.55 -8.05
CA GLU A 39 8.38 10.09 -9.43
C GLU A 39 9.87 9.96 -9.79
N ARG A 40 10.18 8.95 -10.61
CA ARG A 40 11.55 8.69 -11.04
C ARG A 40 12.14 9.89 -11.78
N GLY A 41 13.30 10.34 -11.32
CA GLY A 41 14.02 11.46 -11.92
C GLY A 41 13.61 12.82 -11.36
N VAL A 42 12.61 12.87 -10.48
CA VAL A 42 12.27 14.05 -9.69
C VAL A 42 12.89 13.87 -8.30
N PRO A 43 13.83 14.75 -7.87
CA PRO A 43 14.48 14.61 -6.56
C PRO A 43 13.55 14.86 -5.37
N GLU A 44 12.59 15.77 -5.54
CA GLU A 44 11.68 16.21 -4.49
C GLU A 44 10.35 15.43 -4.53
N ALA A 45 9.70 15.34 -3.37
CA ALA A 45 8.35 14.79 -3.29
C ALA A 45 7.36 15.68 -4.05
N LEU A 46 6.55 15.09 -4.92
CA LEU A 46 5.52 15.80 -5.71
C LEU A 46 4.33 16.23 -4.85
N SER A 47 4.01 15.44 -3.83
CA SER A 47 2.99 15.76 -2.83
C SER A 47 3.24 14.97 -1.56
N THR A 48 2.78 15.47 -0.43
CA THR A 48 2.98 14.86 0.88
C THR A 48 1.72 14.94 1.72
N VAL A 49 1.56 13.98 2.62
CA VAL A 49 0.50 13.95 3.65
C VAL A 49 1.13 13.59 4.98
N ALA A 50 0.95 14.44 5.98
CA ALA A 50 1.40 14.15 7.34
C ALA A 50 0.53 13.07 8.00
N TRP A 51 1.13 12.20 8.82
CA TRP A 51 0.36 11.18 9.54
C TRP A 51 -0.72 11.78 10.46
N SER A 52 -0.46 12.96 11.04
CA SER A 52 -1.40 13.70 11.88
C SER A 52 -2.65 14.18 11.14
N ASP A 53 -2.61 14.23 9.80
CA ASP A 53 -3.74 14.64 8.97
C ASP A 53 -4.53 13.46 8.40
N VAL A 54 -4.15 12.22 8.72
CA VAL A 54 -4.81 11.03 8.18
C VAL A 54 -6.01 10.64 9.03
N ILE A 55 -7.20 10.63 8.42
CA ILE A 55 -8.43 10.08 9.02
C ILE A 55 -8.62 8.62 8.62
N ALA A 56 -8.35 8.29 7.36
CA ALA A 56 -8.49 6.94 6.83
C ALA A 56 -7.49 6.69 5.71
N LEU A 57 -7.08 5.43 5.55
CA LEU A 57 -6.15 4.99 4.52
C LEU A 57 -6.75 3.88 3.65
N THR A 58 -6.37 3.90 2.37
CA THR A 58 -6.71 2.85 1.41
C THR A 58 -5.49 2.49 0.56
N VAL A 59 -5.30 1.21 0.30
CA VAL A 59 -4.31 0.70 -0.66
C VAL A 59 -5.01 -0.25 -1.60
N LYS A 60 -4.94 0.04 -2.90
CA LYS A 60 -5.44 -0.79 -3.99
C LYS A 60 -4.27 -1.32 -4.79
N ALA A 61 -4.33 -2.60 -5.14
CA ALA A 61 -3.33 -3.24 -5.97
C ALA A 61 -3.99 -4.23 -6.93
N ALA A 62 -3.61 -4.18 -8.20
CA ALA A 62 -3.84 -5.28 -9.13
C ALA A 62 -2.88 -6.43 -8.82
N SER A 63 -3.27 -7.68 -9.08
CA SER A 63 -2.38 -8.84 -8.87
C SER A 63 -1.25 -8.88 -9.90
N ARG A 64 -1.53 -8.48 -11.13
CA ARG A 64 -0.59 -8.54 -12.25
C ARG A 64 -0.49 -7.20 -12.96
N THR A 65 0.71 -6.90 -13.42
CA THR A 65 1.01 -5.68 -14.21
C THR A 65 0.07 -5.47 -15.39
N TRP A 66 -0.30 -6.50 -16.16
CA TRP A 66 -1.15 -6.30 -17.35
C TRP A 66 -2.56 -5.79 -16.99
N GLN A 67 -3.02 -6.08 -15.76
CA GLN A 67 -4.33 -5.64 -15.26
C GLN A 67 -4.36 -4.13 -15.04
N THR A 68 -3.22 -3.44 -14.89
CA THR A 68 -3.17 -1.98 -14.72
C THR A 68 -3.31 -1.21 -16.03
N SER A 69 -3.49 -1.89 -17.16
CA SER A 69 -3.70 -1.26 -18.47
C SER A 69 -5.17 -0.95 -18.72
N ARG A 70 -5.47 -0.05 -19.68
CA ARG A 70 -6.85 0.19 -20.15
C ARG A 70 -7.51 -1.11 -20.62
N THR A 71 -6.78 -1.92 -21.39
CA THR A 71 -7.24 -3.24 -21.86
C THR A 71 -7.55 -4.17 -20.70
N GLY A 72 -6.71 -4.18 -19.65
CA GLY A 72 -6.94 -4.95 -18.43
C GLY A 72 -8.25 -4.57 -17.74
N GLY A 73 -8.55 -3.27 -17.66
CA GLY A 73 -9.83 -2.77 -17.12
C GLY A 73 -11.05 -3.24 -17.93
N VAL A 74 -10.96 -3.19 -19.27
CA VAL A 74 -12.04 -3.68 -20.16
C VAL A 74 -12.27 -5.18 -20.00
N VAL A 75 -11.20 -5.98 -19.99
CA VAL A 75 -11.30 -7.44 -19.79
C VAL A 75 -11.92 -7.78 -18.45
N ASN A 76 -11.57 -7.06 -17.38
CA ASN A 76 -12.13 -7.26 -16.05
C ASN A 76 -13.64 -6.93 -16.02
N ALA A 77 -14.04 -5.80 -16.62
CA ALA A 77 -15.43 -5.37 -16.69
C ALA A 77 -16.31 -6.35 -17.50
N LEU A 78 -15.82 -6.83 -18.64
CA LEU A 78 -16.55 -7.76 -19.51
C LEU A 78 -16.57 -9.19 -18.96
N GLY A 79 -15.52 -9.60 -18.25
CA GLY A 79 -15.40 -10.95 -17.69
C GLY A 79 -16.15 -11.16 -16.37
N GLY A 80 -16.81 -10.13 -15.83
CA GLY A 80 -17.50 -10.22 -14.53
C GLY A 80 -16.55 -10.40 -13.34
N TYR A 81 -15.26 -10.09 -13.51
CA TYR A 81 -14.28 -10.20 -12.44
C TYR A 81 -14.36 -8.99 -11.52
N HIS A 82 -14.46 -9.22 -10.21
CA HIS A 82 -14.46 -8.16 -9.19
C HIS A 82 -13.04 -7.83 -8.67
N THR A 83 -12.03 -7.96 -9.53
CA THR A 83 -10.64 -7.68 -9.15
C THR A 83 -10.23 -6.25 -9.52
N GLU A 84 -9.23 -5.70 -8.82
CA GLU A 84 -8.66 -4.39 -9.15
C GLU A 84 -7.99 -4.44 -10.54
N ALA A 85 -8.55 -3.72 -11.51
CA ALA A 85 -8.04 -3.63 -12.87
C ALA A 85 -8.35 -2.26 -13.49
N GLY A 86 -7.54 -1.86 -14.48
CA GLY A 86 -7.56 -0.56 -15.12
C GLY A 86 -6.42 0.37 -14.68
N PRO A 87 -6.33 1.57 -15.28
CA PRO A 87 -5.25 2.52 -15.02
C PRO A 87 -5.09 2.94 -13.56
N GLU A 88 -6.17 2.87 -12.77
CA GLU A 88 -6.17 3.25 -11.35
C GLU A 88 -6.11 2.06 -10.38
N ALA A 89 -5.87 0.85 -10.89
CA ALA A 89 -5.89 -0.38 -10.07
C ALA A 89 -4.74 -0.47 -9.06
N CYS A 90 -3.78 0.44 -9.11
CA CYS A 90 -2.66 0.56 -8.18
C CYS A 90 -2.67 1.97 -7.60
N ALA A 91 -3.27 2.13 -6.42
CA ALA A 91 -3.43 3.43 -5.80
C ALA A 91 -3.23 3.37 -4.28
N VAL A 92 -2.65 4.42 -3.72
CA VAL A 92 -2.72 4.72 -2.29
C VAL A 92 -3.61 5.95 -2.13
N GLY A 93 -4.51 5.93 -1.16
CA GLY A 93 -5.40 7.04 -0.86
C GLY A 93 -5.46 7.33 0.63
N ALA A 94 -5.60 8.61 0.96
CA ALA A 94 -5.84 9.10 2.32
C ALA A 94 -7.06 10.03 2.33
N HIS A 95 -7.91 9.86 3.34
CA HIS A 95 -8.93 10.85 3.67
C HIS A 95 -8.36 11.83 4.69
N LEU A 96 -8.55 13.13 4.44
CA LEU A 96 -7.96 14.22 5.21
C LEU A 96 -9.06 15.12 5.79
N PRO A 97 -8.82 15.82 6.92
CA PRO A 97 -9.75 16.80 7.46
C PRO A 97 -10.13 17.86 6.43
N PHE A 98 -11.37 18.33 6.50
CA PHE A 98 -11.83 19.48 5.74
C PHE A 98 -10.96 20.73 6.05
N PRO A 99 -10.61 21.58 5.06
CA PRO A 99 -11.04 21.58 3.66
C PRO A 99 -10.15 20.77 2.69
N ARG A 100 -9.16 20.03 3.19
CA ARG A 100 -8.16 19.33 2.34
C ARG A 100 -8.76 18.15 1.57
N GLY A 101 -9.81 17.53 2.10
CA GLY A 101 -10.61 16.52 1.40
C GLY A 101 -9.91 15.17 1.29
N GLY A 102 -9.17 14.93 0.22
CA GLY A 102 -8.55 13.63 -0.05
C GLY A 102 -7.26 13.73 -0.84
N TRP A 103 -6.37 12.78 -0.58
CA TRP A 103 -5.11 12.60 -1.30
C TRP A 103 -5.10 11.22 -1.95
N LYS A 104 -4.67 11.14 -3.22
CA LYS A 104 -4.65 9.89 -3.98
C LYS A 104 -3.44 9.90 -4.91
N VAL A 105 -2.66 8.82 -4.87
CA VAL A 105 -1.51 8.58 -5.75
C VAL A 105 -1.72 7.29 -6.51
N ILE A 106 -1.59 7.36 -7.84
CA ILE A 106 -1.47 6.17 -8.68
C ILE A 106 0.01 5.79 -8.76
N TYR A 107 0.34 4.59 -8.32
CA TYR A 107 1.72 4.10 -8.28
C TYR A 107 1.98 3.07 -9.39
N SER A 108 3.25 2.94 -9.77
CA SER A 108 3.71 1.98 -10.77
C SER A 108 3.75 0.57 -10.18
N HIS A 109 3.12 -0.39 -10.85
CA HIS A 109 3.15 -1.79 -10.41
C HIS A 109 4.53 -2.42 -10.67
N HIS A 110 5.03 -3.25 -9.75
CA HIS A 110 6.24 -4.06 -9.93
C HIS A 110 6.10 -5.06 -11.09
N ARG A 111 7.21 -5.52 -11.68
CA ARG A 111 7.12 -6.61 -12.68
C ARG A 111 6.60 -7.93 -12.11
N ARG A 112 6.89 -8.24 -10.85
CA ARG A 112 6.40 -9.45 -10.15
C ARG A 112 4.90 -9.35 -9.90
N ALA A 113 4.21 -10.50 -9.89
CA ALA A 113 2.83 -10.56 -9.45
C ALA A 113 2.74 -10.41 -7.93
N TYR A 114 1.61 -9.91 -7.45
CA TYR A 114 1.24 -9.93 -6.04
C TYR A 114 0.24 -11.04 -5.78
N THR A 115 0.40 -11.73 -4.65
CA THR A 115 -0.61 -12.67 -4.18
C THR A 115 -1.80 -11.89 -3.62
N TYR A 116 -3.03 -12.40 -3.81
CA TYR A 116 -4.22 -11.82 -3.19
C TYR A 116 -4.05 -11.67 -1.67
N GLN A 117 -3.43 -12.66 -1.03
CA GLN A 117 -3.15 -12.63 0.40
C GLN A 117 -2.34 -11.41 0.82
N HIS A 118 -1.25 -11.11 0.11
CA HIS A 118 -0.43 -9.94 0.42
C HIS A 118 -1.16 -8.62 0.14
N MET A 119 -1.95 -8.55 -0.93
CA MET A 119 -2.74 -7.37 -1.23
C MET A 119 -3.78 -7.09 -0.13
N PHE A 120 -4.50 -8.11 0.34
CA PHE A 120 -5.46 -7.97 1.44
C PHE A 120 -4.78 -7.62 2.77
N LEU A 121 -3.69 -8.29 3.12
CA LEU A 121 -2.95 -7.99 4.36
C LEU A 121 -2.43 -6.56 4.39
N LEU A 122 -1.88 -6.06 3.27
CA LEU A 122 -1.42 -4.68 3.20
C LEU A 122 -2.57 -3.68 3.28
N GLY A 123 -3.66 -3.92 2.55
CA GLY A 123 -4.86 -3.07 2.59
C GLY A 123 -5.45 -2.99 3.99
N ASP A 124 -5.57 -4.13 4.68
CA ASP A 124 -6.04 -4.20 6.05
C ASP A 124 -5.06 -3.56 7.04
N LEU A 125 -3.74 -3.71 6.85
CA LEU A 125 -2.73 -3.07 7.70
C LEU A 125 -2.89 -1.54 7.68
N PHE A 126 -2.99 -0.96 6.48
CA PHE A 126 -3.17 0.49 6.33
C PHE A 126 -4.49 0.97 6.90
N LYS A 127 -5.59 0.28 6.53
CA LYS A 127 -6.92 0.63 7.00
C LYS A 127 -7.01 0.59 8.53
N LYS A 128 -6.59 -0.52 9.13
CA LYS A 128 -6.74 -0.75 10.58
C LYS A 128 -5.77 0.09 11.40
N ALA A 129 -4.56 0.38 10.90
CA ALA A 129 -3.66 1.32 11.56
C ALA A 129 -4.28 2.73 11.61
N ALA A 130 -4.95 3.17 10.54
CA ALA A 130 -5.67 4.44 10.55
C ALA A 130 -6.90 4.41 11.47
N GLU A 131 -7.71 3.35 11.44
CA GLU A 131 -8.87 3.16 12.34
C GLU A 131 -8.47 3.16 13.82
N ALA A 132 -7.26 2.71 14.14
CA ALA A 132 -6.69 2.70 15.49
C ALA A 132 -5.94 3.99 15.85
N GLU A 133 -6.05 5.05 15.05
CA GLU A 133 -5.30 6.32 15.22
C GLU A 133 -3.77 6.14 15.30
N ALA A 134 -3.28 5.03 14.77
CA ALA A 134 -1.88 4.59 14.82
C ALA A 134 -1.20 4.65 13.44
N ALA A 135 -1.70 5.46 12.51
CA ALA A 135 -1.15 5.58 11.15
C ALA A 135 0.33 5.98 11.14
N HIS A 136 0.78 6.73 12.15
CA HIS A 136 2.19 7.12 12.31
C HIS A 136 3.16 5.94 12.42
N LEU A 137 2.70 4.78 12.90
CA LEU A 137 3.52 3.55 12.98
C LEU A 137 3.91 3.03 11.58
N LEU A 138 3.12 3.33 10.55
CA LEU A 138 3.47 2.99 9.16
C LEU A 138 4.70 3.76 8.66
N GLY A 139 5.04 4.87 9.32
CA GLY A 139 6.25 5.66 9.08
C GLY A 139 7.46 5.22 9.89
N ASP A 140 7.29 4.29 10.84
CA ASP A 140 8.38 3.72 11.62
C ASP A 140 8.99 2.52 10.85
N PRO A 141 10.25 2.61 10.41
CA PRO A 141 10.86 1.57 9.58
C PRO A 141 11.04 0.25 10.31
N ASP A 142 11.27 0.26 11.62
CA ASP A 142 11.53 -0.93 12.43
C ASP A 142 10.22 -1.65 12.75
N TRP A 143 9.19 -0.87 13.09
CA TRP A 143 7.84 -1.39 13.27
C TRP A 143 7.32 -2.02 11.97
N LEU A 144 7.49 -1.34 10.84
CA LEU A 144 7.02 -1.83 9.55
C LEU A 144 7.82 -3.05 9.08
N ALA A 145 9.11 -3.14 9.39
CA ALA A 145 9.91 -4.34 9.16
C ALA A 145 9.37 -5.54 9.95
N THR A 146 8.97 -5.33 11.20
CA THR A 146 8.33 -6.35 12.05
C THR A 146 6.99 -6.78 11.46
N ALA A 147 6.14 -5.83 11.07
CA ALA A 147 4.86 -6.11 10.43
C ALA A 147 5.02 -6.97 9.16
N VAL A 148 5.96 -6.62 8.29
CA VAL A 148 6.23 -7.39 7.07
C VAL A 148 6.79 -8.77 7.39
N ALA A 149 7.70 -8.89 8.36
CA ALA A 149 8.27 -10.17 8.76
C ALA A 149 7.20 -11.14 9.30
N GLU A 150 6.20 -10.65 10.04
CA GLU A 150 5.13 -11.47 10.61
C GLU A 150 3.98 -11.78 9.64
N LEU A 151 3.61 -10.80 8.80
CA LEU A 151 2.45 -10.92 7.92
C LEU A 151 2.79 -11.59 6.58
N ALA A 152 3.98 -11.33 6.01
CA ALA A 152 4.34 -11.86 4.70
C ALA A 152 4.37 -13.40 4.60
N PRO A 153 4.75 -14.17 5.64
CA PRO A 153 4.70 -15.64 5.61
C PRO A 153 3.29 -16.24 5.62
N THR A 154 2.23 -15.42 5.72
CA THR A 154 0.85 -15.93 5.79
C THR A 154 0.51 -16.75 4.54
N PRO A 155 0.08 -18.02 4.70
CA PRO A 155 -0.29 -18.87 3.57
C PRO A 155 -1.45 -18.29 2.74
N VAL A 156 -1.44 -18.57 1.44
CA VAL A 156 -2.41 -18.06 0.46
C VAL A 156 -3.86 -18.48 0.76
N TRP A 157 -4.06 -19.56 1.50
CA TRP A 157 -5.37 -20.15 1.81
C TRP A 157 -5.95 -19.74 3.16
N VAL A 158 -5.29 -18.84 3.91
CA VAL A 158 -5.79 -18.44 5.23
C VAL A 158 -7.08 -17.62 5.10
N PRO A 159 -8.20 -18.09 5.67
CA PRO A 159 -9.45 -17.33 5.65
C PRO A 159 -9.29 -16.07 6.51
N LEU A 160 -9.88 -14.97 6.06
CA LEU A 160 -9.94 -13.68 6.79
C LEU A 160 -8.56 -13.13 7.19
N PRO A 161 -7.67 -12.79 6.23
CA PRO A 161 -6.35 -12.19 6.50
C PRO A 161 -6.37 -11.04 7.51
N GLY A 162 -7.42 -10.21 7.50
CA GLY A 162 -7.57 -9.07 8.40
C GLY A 162 -7.56 -9.41 9.88
N ARG A 163 -7.91 -10.65 10.29
CA ARG A 163 -7.78 -11.07 11.69
C ARG A 163 -6.33 -11.12 12.15
N ARG A 164 -5.41 -11.53 11.25
CA ARG A 164 -3.98 -11.52 11.56
C ARG A 164 -3.44 -10.11 11.73
N VAL A 165 -3.92 -9.17 10.90
CA VAL A 165 -3.58 -7.76 11.05
C VAL A 165 -4.08 -7.22 12.39
N THR A 166 -5.34 -7.49 12.76
CA THR A 166 -5.86 -7.09 14.08
C THR A 166 -5.00 -7.66 15.22
N ALA A 167 -4.65 -8.95 15.18
CA ALA A 167 -3.83 -9.58 16.20
C ALA A 167 -2.41 -8.97 16.27
N PHE A 168 -1.82 -8.67 15.12
CA PHE A 168 -0.53 -8.00 15.02
C PHE A 168 -0.58 -6.60 15.68
N LEU A 169 -1.56 -5.78 15.31
CA LEU A 169 -1.76 -4.43 15.84
C LEU A 169 -1.95 -4.43 17.37
N ALA A 170 -2.74 -5.38 17.89
CA ALA A 170 -2.95 -5.54 19.33
C ALA A 170 -1.67 -5.93 20.09
N SER A 171 -0.75 -6.67 19.44
CA SER A 171 0.48 -7.15 20.08
C SER A 171 1.65 -6.17 19.93
N ASN A 172 1.57 -5.23 18.98
CA ASN A 172 2.69 -4.37 18.59
C ASN A 172 2.34 -2.86 18.66
N GLY A 173 1.42 -2.48 19.56
CA GLY A 173 1.30 -1.08 20.01
C GLY A 173 0.38 -0.17 19.20
N ALA A 174 -0.70 -0.68 18.61
CA ALA A 174 -1.78 0.14 18.05
C ALA A 174 -3.07 0.04 18.88
N GLY A 175 -2.96 -0.15 20.21
CA GLY A 175 -4.07 -0.33 21.14
C GLY A 175 -4.09 0.71 22.25
#